data_AF-A0A2T0FCR8-F1
#
_entry.id   AF-A0A2T0FCR8-F1
#
_cell.length_a   1.000
_cell.length_b   1.000
_cell.length_c   1.000
_cell.angle_alpha   90.00
_cell.angle_beta   90.00
_cell.angle_gamma   90.00
#
_symmetry.space_group_name_H-M   'P 1'
#
loop_
_entity.id
_entity.type
_entity.pdbx_description
1 polymer ?
#
loop_
_entity_poly.entity_id
_entity_poly.type
_entity_poly.pdbx_seq_one_letter_code
_entity_poly.pdbx_strand_id
1 'polypeptide(L)'
;MPTSGRLDPQFGQRSAFPIESDIVATEGEPTNGVEYVLKVRQEAEEMAQRVIDSEPAVKRIAKRPASTTPVLDYDESADYKVFEYTKQALGVEGGRTLLELYARGREVVNNKDIEPCDCDSQATWKEYIQENPPLTLDHSSNLRVIKYLARWGRQRWTVSMAHWAWITVIRLPEVLTADEIALLRDLVRADETEEEDIRQFLDAIRRIAVDQFGQADLRKQ
;
A
#
# COMPACT_ATOMS: atom_id res chain seq x y z
N MET A 1 -7.12 -38.64 -16.53
CA MET A 1 -8.49 -39.09 -16.27
C MET A 1 -9.08 -38.19 -15.19
N PRO A 2 -10.23 -37.52 -15.42
CA PRO A 2 -10.90 -36.75 -14.38
C PRO A 2 -11.53 -37.68 -13.33
N THR A 3 -11.44 -37.31 -12.05
CA THR A 3 -12.04 -38.05 -10.94
C THR A 3 -13.57 -37.94 -11.00
N SER A 4 -14.27 -39.07 -11.17
CA SER A 4 -15.71 -39.14 -11.47
C SER A 4 -16.62 -38.96 -10.25
N GLY A 5 -16.07 -38.68 -9.07
CA GLY A 5 -16.82 -38.63 -7.81
C GLY A 5 -17.73 -37.40 -7.68
N ARG A 6 -18.75 -37.50 -6.82
CA ARG A 6 -19.57 -36.35 -6.39
C ARG A 6 -18.67 -35.27 -5.77
N LEU A 7 -19.00 -34.01 -6.05
CA LEU A 7 -18.29 -32.86 -5.50
C LEU A 7 -18.66 -32.72 -4.02
N ASP A 8 -17.66 -32.68 -3.15
CA ASP A 8 -17.86 -32.43 -1.73
C ASP A 8 -18.29 -30.96 -1.53
N PRO A 9 -19.47 -30.68 -0.94
CA PRO A 9 -19.96 -29.32 -0.76
C PRO A 9 -19.18 -28.52 0.28
N GLN A 10 -18.43 -29.16 1.17
CA GLN A 10 -17.65 -28.50 2.23
C GLN A 10 -16.25 -28.12 1.75
N PHE A 11 -15.60 -28.95 0.92
CA PHE A 11 -14.22 -28.73 0.47
C PHE A 11 -14.09 -28.36 -1.00
N GLY A 12 -15.17 -28.46 -1.79
CA GLY A 12 -15.15 -28.21 -3.24
C GLY A 12 -14.27 -29.18 -4.02
N GLN A 13 -13.86 -30.30 -3.42
CA GLN A 13 -13.01 -31.32 -4.03
C GLN A 13 -13.83 -32.55 -4.40
N ARG A 14 -13.41 -33.27 -5.45
CA ARG A 14 -14.03 -34.54 -5.84
C ARG A 14 -13.29 -35.69 -5.18
N SER A 15 -14.03 -36.63 -4.61
CA SER A 15 -13.43 -37.87 -4.09
C SER A 15 -12.64 -38.58 -5.20
N ALA A 16 -11.42 -38.99 -4.88
CA ALA A 16 -10.59 -39.80 -5.76
C ALA A 16 -11.10 -41.25 -5.87
N PHE A 17 -11.87 -41.71 -4.87
CA PHE A 17 -12.41 -43.07 -4.82
C PHE A 17 -13.93 -43.07 -5.01
N PRO A 18 -14.47 -43.96 -5.86
CA PRO A 18 -15.91 -44.11 -6.08
C PRO A 18 -16.53 -44.90 -4.92
N ILE A 19 -16.61 -44.29 -3.75
CA ILE A 19 -17.22 -44.89 -2.56
C ILE A 19 -18.61 -44.27 -2.41
N GLU A 20 -19.63 -45.11 -2.50
CA GLU A 20 -21.03 -44.72 -2.29
C GLU A 20 -21.25 -44.45 -0.80
N SER A 21 -22.00 -43.39 -0.49
CA SER A 21 -22.22 -42.85 0.86
C SER A 21 -23.03 -43.76 1.79
N ASP A 22 -23.58 -44.86 1.26
CA ASP A 22 -24.61 -45.65 1.93
C ASP A 22 -24.02 -46.89 2.63
N ILE A 23 -22.69 -47.04 2.61
CA ILE A 23 -21.99 -48.14 3.26
C ILE A 23 -21.66 -47.75 4.70
N VAL A 24 -22.30 -48.42 5.66
CA VAL A 24 -22.09 -48.20 7.09
C VAL A 24 -20.78 -48.86 7.53
N ALA A 25 -19.90 -48.11 8.18
CA ALA A 25 -18.68 -48.65 8.77
C ALA A 25 -19.03 -49.65 9.89
N THR A 26 -18.52 -50.87 9.79
CA THR A 26 -18.67 -51.91 10.80
C THR A 26 -17.65 -51.72 11.93
N GLU A 27 -18.07 -51.94 13.18
CA GLU A 27 -17.17 -51.93 14.35
C GLU A 27 -16.22 -53.13 14.28
N GLY A 28 -15.02 -52.94 13.72
CA GLY A 28 -14.01 -53.99 13.58
C GLY A 28 -12.73 -53.54 12.86
N GLU A 29 -11.80 -54.48 12.68
CA GLU A 29 -10.68 -54.31 11.74
C GLU A 29 -11.22 -54.38 10.31
N PRO A 30 -10.90 -53.40 9.44
CA PRO A 30 -11.39 -53.40 8.08
C PRO A 30 -10.83 -54.60 7.31
N THR A 31 -11.71 -55.41 6.76
CA THR A 31 -11.35 -56.63 6.02
C THR A 31 -11.14 -56.37 4.53
N ASN A 32 -11.55 -55.19 4.06
CA ASN A 32 -11.40 -54.76 2.68
C ASN A 32 -11.00 -53.27 2.59
N GLY A 33 -10.50 -52.86 1.42
CA GLY A 33 -10.03 -51.48 1.19
C GLY A 33 -11.15 -50.43 1.24
N VAL A 34 -12.40 -50.80 1.00
CA VAL A 34 -13.55 -49.87 1.04
C VAL A 34 -13.90 -49.53 2.50
N GLU A 35 -13.97 -50.54 3.37
CA GLU A 35 -14.15 -50.40 4.82
C GLU A 35 -13.02 -49.57 5.44
N TYR A 36 -11.77 -49.79 4.99
CA TYR A 36 -10.64 -48.99 5.46
C TYR A 36 -10.83 -47.50 5.14
N VAL A 37 -11.19 -47.16 3.90
CA VAL A 37 -11.38 -45.76 3.51
C VAL A 37 -12.58 -45.12 4.22
N LEU A 38 -13.65 -45.88 4.48
CA LEU A 38 -14.80 -45.40 5.28
C LEU A 38 -14.40 -45.09 6.72
N LYS A 39 -13.60 -45.97 7.35
CA LYS A 39 -13.10 -45.77 8.70
C LYS A 39 -12.19 -44.55 8.81
N VAL A 40 -11.29 -44.37 7.85
CA VAL A 40 -10.43 -43.17 7.76
C VAL A 40 -11.24 -41.89 7.56
N ARG A 41 -12.33 -41.94 6.79
CA ARG A 41 -13.22 -40.79 6.61
C ARG A 41 -13.90 -40.39 7.91
N GLN A 42 -14.45 -41.37 8.63
CA GLN A 42 -15.07 -41.15 9.93
C GLN A 42 -14.06 -40.56 10.93
N GLU A 43 -12.84 -41.08 10.96
CA GLU A 43 -11.78 -40.56 11.82
C GLU A 43 -11.37 -39.12 11.44
N ALA A 44 -11.31 -38.81 10.14
CA ALA A 44 -11.00 -37.47 9.65
C ALA A 44 -12.11 -36.44 9.92
N GLU A 45 -13.37 -36.87 9.98
CA GLU A 45 -14.50 -36.03 10.39
C GLU A 45 -14.46 -35.69 11.89
N GLU A 46 -13.93 -36.59 12.72
CA GLU A 46 -13.73 -36.39 14.15
C GLU A 46 -12.49 -35.52 14.47
N MET A 47 -11.55 -35.39 13.52
CA MET A 47 -10.34 -34.59 13.68
C MET A 47 -10.55 -33.09 13.44
N ALA A 48 -9.76 -32.26 14.11
CA ALA A 48 -9.76 -30.81 13.89
C ALA A 48 -9.29 -30.45 12.47
N GLN A 49 -10.18 -29.83 11.69
CA GLN A 49 -9.92 -29.47 10.29
C GLN A 49 -8.80 -28.42 10.11
N ARG A 50 -8.44 -27.71 11.17
CA ARG A 50 -7.39 -26.70 11.16
C ARG A 50 -6.62 -26.74 12.47
N VAL A 51 -5.33 -27.05 12.39
CA VAL A 51 -4.39 -26.93 13.49
C VAL A 51 -3.56 -25.68 13.25
N ILE A 52 -3.57 -24.73 14.19
CA ILE A 52 -2.68 -23.57 14.19
C ILE A 52 -1.62 -23.86 15.23
N ASP A 53 -0.40 -24.15 14.78
CA ASP A 53 0.74 -24.28 15.68
C ASP A 53 1.27 -22.88 16.00
N SER A 54 0.99 -22.39 17.20
CA SER A 54 1.57 -21.16 17.70
C SER A 54 2.91 -21.49 18.35
N GLU A 55 4.01 -21.24 17.62
CA GLU A 55 5.35 -21.30 18.22
C GLU A 55 5.42 -20.42 19.49
N PRO A 56 6.08 -20.89 20.56
CA PRO A 56 6.19 -20.11 21.79
C PRO A 56 6.97 -18.81 21.50
N ALA A 57 6.30 -17.69 21.75
CA ALA A 57 6.82 -16.35 21.52
C ALA A 57 8.09 -16.07 22.34
N VAL A 58 9.25 -16.35 21.76
CA VAL A 58 10.52 -15.81 22.26
C VAL A 58 10.53 -14.32 21.93
N LYS A 59 10.20 -13.49 22.93
CA LYS A 59 10.25 -12.02 22.88
C LYS A 59 11.65 -11.54 22.50
N ARG A 60 11.94 -11.39 21.21
CA ARG A 60 13.10 -10.63 20.73
C ARG A 60 12.74 -9.15 20.68
N ILE A 61 12.95 -8.46 21.79
CA ILE A 61 12.96 -6.99 21.82
C ILE A 61 14.26 -6.56 21.14
N ALA A 62 14.19 -6.20 19.86
CA ALA A 62 15.31 -5.59 19.15
C ALA A 62 15.49 -4.14 19.64
N LYS A 63 16.51 -3.89 20.47
CA LYS A 63 16.99 -2.53 20.76
C LYS A 63 17.54 -1.90 19.48
N ARG A 64 16.89 -0.85 18.96
CA ARG A 64 17.47 0.02 17.94
C ARG A 64 18.54 0.92 18.56
N PRO A 65 19.69 1.16 17.89
CA PRO A 65 20.67 2.13 18.35
C PRO A 65 20.18 3.57 18.09
N ALA A 66 20.39 4.46 19.06
CA ALA A 66 20.17 5.89 18.89
C ALA A 66 21.27 6.49 18.00
N SER A 67 20.87 7.25 16.98
CA SER A 67 21.77 8.03 16.14
C SER A 67 21.58 9.50 16.47
N THR A 68 22.69 10.14 16.86
CA THR A 68 22.79 11.58 17.07
C THR A 68 23.61 12.14 15.93
N THR A 69 23.06 13.08 15.17
CA THR A 69 23.79 13.88 14.17
C THR A 69 23.34 15.35 14.20
N PRO A 70 24.22 16.28 13.76
CA PRO A 70 24.23 17.66 14.22
C PRO A 70 23.32 18.56 13.40
N VAL A 71 22.87 19.63 14.06
CA VAL A 71 22.06 20.71 13.50
C VAL A 71 22.93 21.56 12.57
N LEU A 72 22.51 21.68 11.32
CA LEU A 72 22.96 22.68 10.36
C LEU A 72 21.88 23.76 10.32
N ASP A 73 22.23 24.99 10.72
CA ASP A 73 21.37 26.16 10.61
C ASP A 73 21.11 26.47 9.12
N TYR A 74 19.96 26.03 8.62
CA TYR A 74 19.33 26.59 7.43
C TYR A 74 17.96 27.13 7.86
N ASP A 75 17.63 28.33 7.41
CA ASP A 75 16.41 29.06 7.74
C ASP A 75 15.18 28.32 7.17
N GLU A 76 14.68 27.36 7.95
CA GLU A 76 13.60 26.45 7.61
C GLU A 76 12.23 27.15 7.67
N SER A 77 11.65 27.35 6.50
CA SER A 77 10.20 27.46 6.30
C SER A 77 9.46 26.44 7.18
N ALA A 78 8.36 26.88 7.80
CA ALA A 78 7.51 26.08 8.68
C ALA A 78 7.03 24.76 8.05
N ASP A 79 7.00 24.67 6.71
CA ASP A 79 6.60 23.46 5.97
C ASP A 79 7.61 22.31 6.10
N TYR A 80 8.91 22.60 6.24
CA TYR A 80 9.93 21.55 6.42
C TYR A 80 9.88 20.92 7.82
N LYS A 81 9.56 21.73 8.84
CA LYS A 81 9.34 21.23 10.21
C LYS A 81 8.13 20.31 10.31
N VAL A 82 7.06 20.58 9.53
CA VAL A 82 5.92 19.66 9.43
C VAL A 82 6.39 18.32 8.87
N PHE A 83 7.21 18.31 7.82
CA PHE A 83 7.73 17.08 7.25
C PHE A 83 8.59 16.26 8.24
N GLU A 84 9.57 16.86 8.91
CA GLU A 84 10.39 16.17 9.92
C GLU A 84 9.54 15.65 11.10
N TYR A 85 8.53 16.41 11.55
CA TYR A 85 7.59 15.96 12.58
C TYR A 85 6.71 14.79 12.10
N THR A 86 6.25 14.84 10.86
CA THR A 86 5.41 13.80 10.25
C THR A 86 6.21 12.50 10.04
N LYS A 87 7.49 12.66 9.66
CA LYS A 87 8.48 11.60 9.47
C LYS A 87 8.89 10.93 10.79
N GLN A 88 9.08 11.70 11.88
CA GLN A 88 9.52 11.15 13.17
C GLN A 88 8.37 10.67 14.07
N ALA A 89 7.21 11.33 14.10
CA ALA A 89 6.26 11.15 15.19
C ALA A 89 5.07 10.21 14.87
N LEU A 90 4.70 10.02 13.59
CA LEU A 90 3.28 9.75 13.29
C LEU A 90 2.96 8.74 12.17
N GLY A 91 3.93 8.33 11.35
CA GLY A 91 3.66 7.42 10.23
C GLY A 91 2.70 8.03 9.19
N VAL A 92 2.17 7.20 8.28
CA VAL A 92 1.27 7.65 7.19
C VAL A 92 -0.05 8.21 7.74
N GLU A 93 -0.61 7.57 8.77
CA GLU A 93 -1.86 8.02 9.40
C GLU A 93 -1.74 9.40 10.01
N GLY A 94 -0.69 9.68 10.77
CA GLY A 94 -0.56 11.02 11.34
C GLY A 94 -0.08 12.08 10.35
N GLY A 95 0.45 11.70 9.18
CA GLY A 95 0.61 12.61 8.05
C GLY A 95 -0.72 13.05 7.45
N ARG A 96 -1.69 12.13 7.34
CA ARG A 96 -3.06 12.47 6.97
C ARG A 96 -3.72 13.33 8.04
N THR A 97 -3.62 12.95 9.31
CA THR A 97 -4.19 13.72 10.43
C THR A 97 -3.59 15.12 10.52
N LEU A 98 -2.27 15.28 10.33
CA LEU A 98 -1.64 16.60 10.30
C LEU A 98 -2.11 17.40 9.08
N LEU A 99 -2.19 16.79 7.89
CA LEU A 99 -2.72 17.47 6.72
C LEU A 99 -4.17 17.90 6.91
N GLU A 100 -5.00 17.07 7.52
CA GLU A 100 -6.38 17.40 7.86
C GLU A 100 -6.45 18.54 8.87
N LEU A 101 -5.59 18.55 9.89
CA LEU A 101 -5.48 19.66 10.84
C LEU A 101 -5.01 20.96 10.17
N TYR A 102 -4.04 20.88 9.25
CA TYR A 102 -3.57 22.02 8.44
C TYR A 102 -4.63 22.52 7.46
N ALA A 103 -5.35 21.61 6.80
CA ALA A 103 -6.47 21.92 5.90
C ALA A 103 -7.66 22.50 6.66
N ARG A 104 -7.86 22.11 7.92
CA ARG A 104 -8.89 22.65 8.81
C ARG A 104 -8.49 24.00 9.43
N GLY A 105 -7.19 24.26 9.60
CA GLY A 105 -6.65 25.54 10.07
C GLY A 105 -6.53 26.61 8.98
N ARG A 106 -6.32 26.22 7.72
CA ARG A 106 -6.53 27.10 6.56
C ARG A 106 -7.99 27.03 6.16
N GLU A 107 -8.84 27.83 6.82
CA GLU A 107 -10.13 28.18 6.24
C GLU A 107 -9.91 28.63 4.80
N VAL A 108 -10.42 27.82 3.88
CA VAL A 108 -10.79 28.11 2.49
C VAL A 108 -10.42 29.53 2.05
N VAL A 109 -9.14 29.76 1.75
CA VAL A 109 -8.84 30.75 0.72
C VAL A 109 -9.50 30.18 -0.51
N ASN A 110 -10.50 30.90 -1.01
CA ASN A 110 -11.40 30.47 -2.07
C ASN A 110 -10.55 30.19 -3.34
N ASN A 111 -10.05 28.96 -3.49
CA ASN A 111 -8.99 28.57 -4.42
C ASN A 111 -9.39 28.60 -5.91
N LYS A 112 -10.58 29.11 -6.24
CA LYS A 112 -11.02 29.28 -7.63
C LYS A 112 -10.18 30.29 -8.41
N ASP A 113 -9.41 31.14 -7.74
CA ASP A 113 -8.58 32.18 -8.36
C ASP A 113 -7.07 31.87 -8.40
N ILE A 114 -6.62 30.67 -7.99
CA ILE A 114 -5.18 30.35 -7.87
C ILE A 114 -4.77 29.11 -8.70
N GLU A 115 -5.72 28.32 -9.19
CA GLU A 115 -5.39 27.38 -10.27
C GLU A 115 -4.99 28.21 -11.51
N PRO A 116 -3.87 27.88 -12.19
CA PRO A 116 -3.51 28.55 -13.43
C PRO A 116 -4.71 28.45 -14.38
N CYS A 117 -5.37 29.56 -14.70
CA CYS A 117 -6.63 29.54 -15.46
C CYS A 117 -6.48 28.98 -16.89
N ASP A 118 -5.25 28.73 -17.36
CA ASP A 118 -4.89 28.13 -18.65
C ASP A 118 -4.15 26.77 -18.49
N CYS A 119 -4.58 25.94 -17.53
CA CYS A 119 -3.90 24.76 -16.98
C CYS A 119 -3.85 23.46 -17.83
N ASP A 120 -4.02 23.53 -19.15
CA ASP A 120 -3.83 22.35 -20.01
C ASP A 120 -2.38 22.14 -20.44
N SER A 121 -1.56 23.20 -20.37
CA SER A 121 -0.15 23.09 -20.74
C SER A 121 0.69 22.50 -19.61
N GLN A 122 1.38 21.40 -19.92
CA GLN A 122 2.34 20.79 -19.02
C GLN A 122 3.45 21.80 -18.60
N ALA A 123 3.89 22.69 -19.49
CA ALA A 123 4.96 23.65 -19.17
C ALA A 123 4.57 24.61 -18.05
N THR A 124 3.35 25.14 -18.09
CA THR A 124 2.81 26.07 -17.09
C THR A 124 2.73 25.45 -15.71
N TRP A 125 2.31 24.18 -15.63
CA TRP A 125 2.31 23.44 -14.37
C TRP A 125 3.72 23.24 -13.80
N LYS A 126 4.72 23.04 -14.68
CA LYS A 126 6.10 22.84 -14.23
C LYS A 126 6.66 24.09 -13.58
N GLU A 127 6.48 25.25 -14.22
CA GLU A 127 6.89 26.55 -13.68
C GLU A 127 6.15 26.82 -12.37
N TYR A 128 4.84 26.61 -12.35
CA TYR A 128 4.02 26.81 -11.16
C TYR A 128 4.50 25.99 -9.95
N ILE A 129 4.75 24.69 -10.14
CA ILE A 129 5.22 23.78 -9.08
C ILE A 129 6.59 24.16 -8.54
N GLN A 130 7.45 24.78 -9.36
CA GLN A 130 8.76 25.22 -8.94
C GLN A 130 8.70 26.47 -8.07
N GLU A 131 7.79 27.39 -8.38
CA GLU A 131 7.69 28.69 -7.74
C GLU A 131 6.72 28.73 -6.55
N ASN A 132 5.75 27.81 -6.49
CA ASN A 132 4.66 27.84 -5.53
C ASN A 132 4.63 26.59 -4.63
N PRO A 133 4.19 26.74 -3.36
CA PRO A 133 4.00 25.61 -2.47
C PRO A 133 2.78 24.75 -2.87
N PRO A 134 2.72 23.48 -2.43
CA PRO A 134 1.59 22.58 -2.71
C PRO A 134 0.24 23.14 -2.28
N LEU A 135 -0.64 23.37 -3.26
CA LEU A 135 -2.01 23.83 -3.03
C LEU A 135 -3.00 22.68 -2.89
N THR A 136 -4.14 22.94 -2.23
CA THR A 136 -5.30 22.03 -2.21
C THR A 136 -5.99 22.07 -3.55
N LEU A 137 -5.77 21.04 -4.37
CA LEU A 137 -6.40 20.84 -5.67
C LEU A 137 -7.52 19.81 -5.58
N ASP A 138 -8.45 19.84 -6.53
CA ASP A 138 -9.45 18.79 -6.71
C ASP A 138 -8.80 17.47 -7.16
N HIS A 139 -9.54 16.36 -7.04
CA HIS A 139 -9.04 15.02 -7.36
C HIS A 139 -8.53 14.93 -8.81
N SER A 140 -9.23 15.54 -9.77
CA SER A 140 -8.85 15.45 -11.18
C SER A 140 -7.53 16.18 -11.47
N SER A 141 -7.31 17.35 -10.86
CA SER A 141 -6.05 18.09 -10.99
C SER A 141 -4.91 17.40 -10.23
N ASN A 142 -5.17 16.81 -9.06
CA ASN A 142 -4.16 16.01 -8.34
C ASN A 142 -3.62 14.87 -9.22
N LEU A 143 -4.50 14.12 -9.88
CA LEU A 143 -4.09 13.05 -10.80
C LEU A 143 -3.31 13.57 -12.01
N ARG A 144 -3.70 14.73 -12.53
CA ARG A 144 -2.99 15.39 -13.64
C ARG A 144 -1.58 15.80 -13.22
N VAL A 145 -1.44 16.38 -12.03
CA VAL A 145 -0.14 16.73 -11.43
C VAL A 145 0.71 15.48 -11.20
N ILE A 146 0.15 14.39 -10.65
CA ILE A 146 0.85 13.10 -10.51
C ILE A 146 1.40 12.62 -11.86
N LYS A 147 0.57 12.65 -12.90
CA LYS A 147 0.97 12.25 -14.26
C LYS A 147 2.13 13.10 -14.78
N TYR A 148 2.10 14.41 -14.55
CA TYR A 148 3.19 15.30 -14.96
C TYR A 148 4.46 15.08 -14.16
N LEU A 149 4.35 14.93 -12.83
CA LEU A 149 5.46 14.63 -11.94
C LEU A 149 6.14 13.31 -12.29
N ALA A 150 5.37 12.25 -12.60
CA ALA A 150 5.92 10.99 -13.08
C ALA A 150 6.73 11.15 -14.37
N ARG A 151 6.25 12.00 -15.31
CA ARG A 151 6.97 12.28 -16.56
C ARG A 151 8.24 13.10 -16.35
N TRP A 152 8.20 14.12 -15.51
CA TRP A 152 9.36 14.98 -15.25
C TRP A 152 10.39 14.32 -14.33
N GLY A 153 9.94 13.51 -13.37
CA GLY A 153 10.79 12.78 -12.43
C GLY A 153 11.77 11.84 -13.15
N ARG A 154 11.33 11.21 -14.25
CA ARG A 154 12.20 10.41 -15.13
C ARG A 154 13.33 11.20 -15.79
N GLN A 155 13.22 12.52 -15.87
CA GLN A 155 14.29 13.37 -16.41
C GLN A 155 15.17 13.88 -15.29
N ARG A 156 14.57 14.56 -14.31
CA ARG A 156 15.25 15.13 -13.16
C ARG A 156 14.25 15.50 -12.08
N TRP A 157 14.49 15.02 -10.87
CA TRP A 157 13.77 15.47 -9.70
C TRP A 157 14.29 16.81 -9.17
N THR A 158 13.39 17.57 -8.58
CA THR A 158 13.70 18.74 -7.76
C THR A 158 13.01 18.60 -6.41
N VAL A 159 13.51 19.27 -5.38
CA VAL A 159 12.92 19.21 -4.04
C VAL A 159 11.46 19.69 -4.06
N SER A 160 11.14 20.77 -4.77
CA SER A 160 9.76 21.26 -4.91
C SER A 160 8.85 20.20 -5.54
N MET A 161 9.29 19.53 -6.60
CA MET A 161 8.52 18.44 -7.22
C MET A 161 8.30 17.26 -6.27
N ALA A 162 9.30 16.89 -5.49
CA ALA A 162 9.19 15.81 -4.51
C ALA A 162 8.20 16.14 -3.40
N HIS A 163 8.24 17.38 -2.91
CA HIS A 163 7.28 17.89 -1.93
C HIS A 163 5.85 17.92 -2.49
N TRP A 164 5.66 18.41 -3.72
CA TRP A 164 4.37 18.36 -4.41
C TRP A 164 3.88 16.92 -4.59
N ALA A 165 4.75 16.00 -5.01
CA ALA A 165 4.40 14.58 -5.16
C ALA A 165 3.91 13.98 -3.84
N TRP A 166 4.62 14.23 -2.75
CA TRP A 166 4.27 13.76 -1.41
C TRP A 166 2.90 14.25 -0.97
N ILE A 167 2.67 15.57 -1.02
CA ILE A 167 1.40 16.18 -0.61
C ILE A 167 0.24 15.68 -1.47
N THR A 168 0.46 15.55 -2.78
CA THR A 168 -0.57 15.08 -3.72
C THR A 168 -0.95 13.62 -3.43
N VAL A 169 0.04 12.76 -3.14
CA VAL A 169 -0.19 11.34 -2.84
C VAL A 169 -0.91 11.13 -1.51
N ILE A 170 -0.57 11.88 -0.46
CA ILE A 170 -1.26 11.77 0.85
C ILE A 170 -2.75 12.07 0.72
N ARG A 171 -3.11 13.02 -0.15
CA ARG A 171 -4.47 13.48 -0.37
C ARG A 171 -5.31 12.59 -1.28
N LEU A 172 -4.70 11.56 -1.88
CA LEU A 172 -5.46 10.61 -2.68
C LEU A 172 -6.51 9.90 -1.82
N PRO A 173 -7.72 9.67 -2.37
CA PRO A 173 -8.74 8.89 -1.67
C PRO A 173 -8.24 7.47 -1.39
N GLU A 174 -8.82 6.83 -0.39
CA GLU A 174 -8.45 5.45 -0.02
C GLU A 174 -8.73 4.44 -1.12
N VAL A 175 -9.75 4.71 -1.94
CA VAL A 175 -10.13 3.87 -3.07
C VAL A 175 -9.73 4.58 -4.35
N LEU A 176 -8.78 3.99 -5.07
CA LEU A 176 -8.35 4.44 -6.39
C LEU A 176 -8.80 3.47 -7.47
N THR A 177 -9.07 3.99 -8.65
CA THR A 177 -9.33 3.19 -9.85
C THR A 177 -8.04 2.55 -10.38
N ALA A 178 -8.15 1.53 -11.23
CA ALA A 178 -6.99 0.85 -11.81
C ALA A 178 -6.07 1.81 -12.59
N ASP A 179 -6.65 2.78 -13.32
CA ASP A 179 -5.91 3.77 -14.07
C ASP A 179 -5.16 4.75 -13.15
N GLU A 180 -5.78 5.14 -12.04
CA GLU A 180 -5.15 6.00 -11.02
C GLU A 180 -4.01 5.28 -10.30
N ILE A 181 -4.19 3.99 -10.00
CA ILE A 181 -3.12 3.15 -9.45
C ILE A 181 -1.96 3.06 -10.45
N ALA A 182 -2.24 2.92 -11.75
CA ALA A 182 -1.20 2.92 -12.78
C ALA A 182 -0.39 4.23 -12.78
N LEU A 183 -1.05 5.39 -12.63
CA LEU A 183 -0.37 6.68 -12.50
C LEU A 183 0.51 6.75 -11.24
N LEU A 184 0.02 6.26 -10.10
CA LEU A 184 0.80 6.21 -8.86
C LEU A 184 2.03 5.30 -9.01
N ARG A 185 1.87 4.14 -9.67
CA ARG A 185 2.98 3.23 -9.98
C ARG A 185 4.02 3.88 -10.90
N ASP A 186 3.55 4.61 -11.91
CA ASP A 186 4.43 5.35 -12.83
C ASP A 186 5.23 6.44 -12.11
N LEU A 187 4.62 7.11 -11.13
CA LEU A 187 5.31 8.08 -10.26
C LEU A 187 6.40 7.40 -9.42
N VAL A 188 6.08 6.29 -8.75
CA VAL A 188 7.06 5.54 -7.93
C VAL A 188 8.21 5.00 -8.77
N ARG A 189 7.92 4.57 -10.01
CA ARG A 189 8.94 4.08 -10.95
C ARG A 189 9.80 5.18 -11.56
N ALA A 190 9.42 6.44 -11.42
CA ALA A 190 10.26 7.57 -11.82
C ALA A 190 11.39 7.87 -10.82
N ASP A 191 11.51 7.07 -9.74
CA ASP A 191 12.58 7.14 -8.74
C ASP A 191 13.92 6.62 -9.31
N GLU A 192 14.70 7.54 -9.90
CA GLU A 192 16.09 7.31 -10.35
C GLU A 192 17.08 8.30 -9.71
N THR A 193 16.69 8.96 -8.61
CA THR A 193 17.51 10.02 -8.01
C THR A 193 18.49 9.49 -6.97
N GLU A 194 19.69 10.08 -6.96
CA GLU A 194 20.70 9.82 -5.93
C GLU A 194 20.69 10.85 -4.78
N GLU A 195 19.88 11.91 -4.91
CA GLU A 195 19.75 12.96 -3.91
C GLU A 195 18.94 12.46 -2.69
N GLU A 196 19.58 12.41 -1.51
CA GLU A 196 19.03 11.83 -0.29
C GLU A 196 17.72 12.51 0.17
N ASP A 197 17.66 13.85 0.11
CA ASP A 197 16.47 14.60 0.54
C ASP A 197 15.25 14.25 -0.31
N ILE A 198 15.45 14.06 -1.63
CA ILE A 198 14.40 13.67 -2.57
C ILE A 198 14.05 12.19 -2.39
N ARG A 199 15.07 11.33 -2.22
CA ARG A 199 14.91 9.88 -2.02
C ARG A 199 13.99 9.58 -0.86
N GLN A 200 14.08 10.35 0.23
CA GLN A 200 13.20 10.20 1.40
C GLN A 200 11.72 10.43 1.06
N PHE A 201 11.40 11.46 0.27
CA PHE A 201 10.02 11.68 -0.19
C PHE A 201 9.54 10.51 -1.06
N LEU A 202 10.36 10.07 -2.00
CA LEU A 202 10.01 9.00 -2.94
C LEU A 202 9.84 7.65 -2.23
N ASP A 203 10.68 7.33 -1.25
CA ASP A 203 10.54 6.12 -0.44
C ASP A 203 9.28 6.18 0.45
N ALA A 204 8.91 7.36 0.95
CA ALA A 204 7.65 7.53 1.69
C ALA A 204 6.43 7.33 0.78
N ILE A 205 6.44 7.91 -0.42
CA ILE A 205 5.40 7.70 -1.45
C ILE A 205 5.31 6.21 -1.81
N ARG A 206 6.44 5.54 -2.01
CA ARG A 206 6.51 4.10 -2.29
C ARG A 206 5.87 3.28 -1.19
N ARG A 207 6.13 3.60 0.08
CA ARG A 207 5.48 2.92 1.22
C ARG A 207 3.98 3.10 1.20
N ILE A 208 3.47 4.30 0.93
CA ILE A 208 2.03 4.54 0.77
C ILE A 208 1.46 3.65 -0.34
N ALA A 209 2.12 3.61 -1.51
CA ALA A 209 1.68 2.75 -2.62
C ALA A 209 1.62 1.26 -2.24
N VAL A 210 2.60 0.77 -1.50
CA VAL A 210 2.69 -0.64 -1.09
C VAL A 210 1.70 -0.98 0.01
N ASP A 211 1.73 -0.22 1.11
CA ASP A 211 1.05 -0.58 2.35
C ASP A 211 -0.42 -0.18 2.30
N GLN A 212 -0.75 0.96 1.68
CA GLN A 212 -2.11 1.45 1.61
C GLN A 212 -2.86 0.98 0.37
N PHE A 213 -2.20 1.00 -0.80
CA PHE A 213 -2.82 0.61 -2.07
C PHE A 213 -2.48 -0.83 -2.52
N GLY A 214 -1.87 -1.62 -1.63
CA GLY A 214 -1.61 -3.04 -1.84
C GLY A 214 -0.63 -3.37 -2.97
N GLN A 215 0.20 -2.42 -3.41
CA GLN A 215 1.15 -2.61 -4.52
C GLN A 215 2.43 -3.32 -4.05
N ALA A 216 2.29 -4.58 -3.62
CA ALA A 216 3.38 -5.37 -3.03
C ALA A 216 4.58 -5.57 -3.96
N ASP A 217 4.37 -5.54 -5.27
CA ASP A 217 5.39 -5.69 -6.30
C ASP A 217 6.36 -4.49 -6.39
N LEU A 218 6.02 -3.35 -5.77
CA LEU A 218 6.88 -2.16 -5.72
C LEU A 218 7.89 -2.15 -4.55
N ARG A 219 7.88 -3.16 -3.67
CA ARG A 219 8.89 -3.32 -2.62
C ARG A 219 10.25 -3.52 -3.29
N LYS A 220 11.22 -2.61 -3.02
CA LYS A 220 12.62 -2.78 -3.46
C LYS A 220 13.10 -4.15 -2.94
N GLN A 221 13.52 -5.03 -3.85
CA GLN A 221 14.22 -6.28 -3.51
C GLN A 221 15.68 -6.00 -3.16
#